data_AF-A0AAW2LWV6-F1
#
_entry.id   AF-A0AAW2LWV6-F1
#
_cell.length_a   1.000
_cell.length_b   1.000
_cell.length_c   1.000
_cell.angle_alpha   90.00
_cell.angle_beta   90.00
_cell.angle_gamma   90.00
#
_symmetry.space_group_name_H-M   'P 1'
#
loop_
_entity.id
_entity.type
_entity.pdbx_description
1 polymer ?
#
loop_
_entity_poly.entity_id
_entity_poly.type
_entity_poly.pdbx_seq_one_letter_code
_entity_poly.pdbx_strand_id
1 'polypeptide(L)'
;MATIMSCCASTFPVMMISCSAESRSSSPPRIGLPKSSTSTNYSASASASASVHHKISSTVDILPRTIKETSVKLLDDFVDGVFEFVDQPYLPSQSNFAPVDEIGEPVHATLIHGSIPHDFPEGVYIRNGANPLHGAPKSAVSVFGKSSHIWVEGEGMIHALYFNKDHSSTDGSSWTTFYNNKYVTTDTFQLEKQRKKPVFLPATEGDPPAVLSAFLLNLTLEILGIGMRLQNPGIVHSLVTLRLIRYEKDKYARIGVMPRYGDVDSMLWFEVKPCCAFHIINCYEEDDEVVVMACIAKDSIIPGPDLGKDKFGWFSRGFKKGINQNGEGAEEYRKIEYHMLPENTFCTGASFVAKQGAADEDDGWLITFVHNEDNNVSEVYIVDAKKISSEAVAKIRLPCRVPYGFHGAYMPAS
;
A
#
# COMPACT_ATOMS: atom_id res chain seq x y z
N MET A 1 12.37 -21.61 11.07
CA MET A 1 11.28 -20.67 10.74
C MET A 1 11.22 -20.51 9.23
N ALA A 2 10.17 -21.04 8.60
CA ALA A 2 9.95 -20.88 7.17
C ALA A 2 9.13 -19.60 6.96
N THR A 3 9.78 -18.50 6.61
CA THR A 3 9.07 -17.25 6.33
C THR A 3 8.56 -17.28 4.90
N ILE A 4 7.25 -17.41 4.74
CA ILE A 4 6.61 -17.34 3.43
C ILE A 4 6.49 -15.88 3.03
N MET A 5 7.31 -15.46 2.07
CA MET A 5 7.27 -14.10 1.55
C MET A 5 6.23 -13.98 0.44
N SER A 6 5.34 -13.01 0.64
CA SER A 6 4.46 -12.53 -0.40
C SER A 6 4.73 -11.05 -0.66
N CYS A 7 5.45 -10.77 -1.74
CA CYS A 7 5.69 -9.40 -2.16
C CYS A 7 4.55 -8.93 -3.07
N CYS A 8 3.83 -7.88 -2.66
CA CYS A 8 3.05 -7.05 -3.58
C CYS A 8 4.02 -6.42 -4.59
N ALA A 9 4.15 -7.02 -5.78
CA ALA A 9 4.82 -6.49 -6.98
C ALA A 9 6.20 -5.82 -6.80
N SER A 10 6.89 -6.01 -5.67
CA SER A 10 8.12 -5.31 -5.33
C SER A 10 9.03 -6.21 -4.52
N THR A 11 9.90 -6.92 -5.23
CA THR A 11 10.88 -7.82 -4.63
C THR A 11 12.15 -7.03 -4.34
N PHE A 12 12.42 -6.80 -3.05
CA PHE A 12 13.62 -6.16 -2.55
C PHE A 12 14.57 -7.21 -1.96
N PRO A 13 15.90 -6.98 -1.92
CA PRO A 13 16.75 -7.82 -1.10
C PRO A 13 16.27 -7.79 0.35
N VAL A 14 16.01 -8.97 0.90
CA VAL A 14 15.77 -9.16 2.33
C VAL A 14 17.09 -8.96 3.03
N MET A 15 17.15 -7.99 3.93
CA MET A 15 18.27 -7.85 4.86
C MET A 15 17.70 -8.09 6.26
N MET A 16 18.23 -9.08 6.97
CA MET A 16 17.94 -9.19 8.41
C MET A 16 18.74 -8.10 9.11
N ILE A 17 18.06 -7.27 9.90
CA ILE A 17 18.70 -6.31 10.79
C ILE A 17 18.44 -6.84 12.20
N SER A 18 19.50 -7.31 12.86
CA SER A 18 19.50 -7.59 14.29
C SER A 18 19.93 -6.31 15.03
N CYS A 19 19.19 -5.96 16.08
CA CYS A 19 19.56 -4.91 17.03
C CYS A 19 19.72 -5.55 18.41
N SER A 20 20.96 -5.69 18.88
CA SER A 20 21.29 -6.19 20.22
C SER A 20 21.53 -5.08 21.22
N ALA A 21 21.08 -5.26 22.45
CA ALA A 21 21.45 -4.43 23.58
C ALA A 21 22.62 -5.06 24.37
N GLU A 22 23.85 -5.03 23.82
CA GLU A 22 25.02 -5.40 24.61
C GLU A 22 25.12 -4.51 25.86
N SER A 23 24.98 -5.11 27.04
CA SER A 23 25.26 -4.45 28.32
C SER A 23 26.77 -4.15 28.44
N ARG A 24 27.23 -3.06 27.83
CA ARG A 24 28.58 -2.56 28.07
C ARG A 24 28.66 -1.98 29.47
N SER A 25 29.13 -2.81 30.40
CA SER A 25 29.72 -2.38 31.67
C SER A 25 31.00 -1.60 31.40
N SER A 26 30.87 -0.30 31.17
CA SER A 26 31.84 0.78 31.44
C SER A 26 31.41 1.99 30.63
N SER A 27 31.08 3.06 31.34
CA SER A 27 30.75 4.35 30.75
C SER A 27 31.99 4.89 30.04
N PRO A 28 31.97 5.20 28.73
CA PRO A 28 33.00 6.03 28.15
C PRO A 28 32.83 7.46 28.69
N PRO A 29 33.91 8.24 28.86
CA PRO A 29 33.84 9.57 29.43
C PRO A 29 32.90 10.45 28.59
N ARG A 30 32.00 11.17 29.27
CA ARG A 30 31.18 12.23 28.66
C ARG A 30 32.10 13.27 28.03
N ILE A 31 32.42 13.11 26.75
CA ILE A 31 32.93 14.20 25.94
C ILE A 31 31.72 15.08 25.65
N GLY A 32 31.65 16.22 26.33
CA GLY A 32 30.62 17.23 26.12
C GLY A 32 30.73 17.77 24.69
N LEU A 33 29.90 17.26 23.80
CA LEU A 33 29.60 17.91 22.53
C LEU A 33 28.71 19.13 22.81
N PRO A 34 28.92 20.26 22.12
CA PRO A 34 28.10 21.45 22.31
C PRO A 34 26.65 21.09 22.03
N LYS A 35 25.73 21.49 22.90
CA LYS A 35 24.29 21.45 22.61
C LYS A 35 24.03 22.33 21.38
N SER A 36 23.99 21.72 20.19
CA SER A 36 23.42 22.38 19.02
C SER A 36 21.92 22.47 19.27
N SER A 37 21.46 23.70 19.49
CA SER A 37 20.10 24.09 19.87
C SER A 37 19.07 23.95 18.73
N THR A 38 19.08 22.85 18.00
CA THR A 38 18.21 22.64 16.83
C THR A 38 17.28 21.43 16.92
N SER A 39 17.29 20.67 18.03
CA SER A 39 16.42 19.48 18.18
C SER A 39 15.06 19.73 18.85
N THR A 40 14.66 20.97 19.16
CA THR A 40 13.40 21.26 19.87
C THR A 40 12.24 21.82 19.04
N ASN A 41 12.37 21.95 17.71
CA ASN A 41 11.33 22.62 16.91
C ASN A 41 10.41 21.68 16.11
N TYR A 42 10.70 20.39 16.01
CA TYR A 42 9.90 19.45 15.20
C TYR A 42 8.55 19.07 15.84
N SER A 43 8.52 18.82 17.15
CA SER A 43 7.27 18.53 17.87
C SER A 43 6.41 19.79 18.04
N ALA A 44 7.04 20.95 18.19
CA ALA A 44 6.37 22.23 18.38
C ALA A 44 5.69 22.77 17.10
N SER A 45 6.27 22.57 15.91
CA SER A 45 5.65 23.03 14.65
C SER A 45 4.48 22.15 14.22
N ALA A 46 4.59 20.82 14.39
CA ALA A 46 3.51 19.88 14.10
C ALA A 46 2.34 20.06 15.09
N SER A 47 2.62 20.29 16.37
CA SER A 47 1.59 20.57 17.38
C SER A 47 0.93 21.95 17.18
N ALA A 48 1.69 22.97 16.76
CA ALA A 48 1.14 24.27 16.41
C ALA A 48 0.22 24.21 15.18
N SER A 49 0.62 23.49 14.13
CA SER A 49 -0.20 23.32 12.93
C SER A 49 -1.47 22.50 13.21
N ALA A 50 -1.37 21.42 13.98
CA ALA A 50 -2.52 20.65 14.42
C ALA A 50 -3.48 21.49 15.28
N SER A 51 -2.95 22.33 16.17
CA SER A 51 -3.72 23.26 17.00
C SER A 51 -4.44 24.32 16.17
N VAL A 52 -3.79 24.89 15.15
CA VAL A 52 -4.40 25.86 14.22
C VAL A 52 -5.49 25.19 13.38
N HIS A 53 -5.24 24.01 12.82
CA HIS A 53 -6.24 23.25 12.06
C HIS A 53 -7.47 22.93 12.92
N HIS A 54 -7.26 22.42 14.14
CA HIS A 54 -8.34 22.14 15.08
C HIS A 54 -9.13 23.40 15.44
N LYS A 55 -8.45 24.53 15.68
CA LYS A 55 -9.10 25.79 16.02
C LYS A 55 -9.93 26.35 14.86
N ILE A 56 -9.42 26.27 13.63
CA ILE A 56 -10.14 26.70 12.42
C ILE A 56 -11.35 25.79 12.17
N SER A 57 -11.16 24.47 12.17
CA SER A 57 -12.24 23.48 11.99
C SER A 57 -13.36 23.67 13.02
N SER A 58 -13.02 23.81 14.32
CA SER A 58 -14.01 24.05 15.38
C SER A 58 -14.78 25.38 15.23
N THR A 59 -14.16 26.39 14.60
CA THR A 59 -14.82 27.67 14.32
C THR A 59 -15.75 27.54 13.11
N VAL A 60 -15.33 26.78 12.09
CA VAL A 60 -16.10 26.53 10.87
C VAL A 60 -17.32 25.66 11.13
N ASP A 61 -17.27 24.75 12.10
CA ASP A 61 -18.41 23.95 12.53
C ASP A 61 -19.59 24.76 13.05
N ILE A 62 -19.35 25.97 13.54
CA ILE A 62 -20.38 26.88 14.06
C ILE A 62 -21.04 27.68 12.92
N LEU A 63 -20.49 27.67 11.70
CA LEU A 63 -21.08 28.41 10.59
C LEU A 63 -22.43 27.81 10.12
N PRO A 64 -23.43 28.66 9.81
CA PRO A 64 -24.68 28.24 9.18
C PRO A 64 -24.45 27.39 7.93
N ARG A 65 -25.26 26.34 7.76
CA ARG A 65 -25.20 25.43 6.60
C ARG A 65 -25.19 26.17 5.26
N THR A 66 -26.01 27.22 5.13
CA THR A 66 -26.09 28.04 3.91
C THR A 66 -24.76 28.72 3.55
N ILE A 67 -23.97 29.15 4.54
CA ILE A 67 -22.66 29.75 4.29
C ILE A 67 -21.67 28.68 3.84
N LYS A 68 -21.69 27.49 4.45
CA LYS A 68 -20.86 26.35 4.02
C LYS A 68 -21.19 25.96 2.57
N GLU A 69 -22.46 25.75 2.25
CA GLU A 69 -22.91 25.40 0.90
C GLU A 69 -22.53 26.47 -0.15
N THR A 70 -22.71 27.75 0.18
CA THR A 70 -22.32 28.85 -0.71
C THR A 70 -20.80 28.91 -0.91
N SER A 71 -20.02 28.71 0.15
CA SER A 71 -18.56 28.71 0.08
C SER A 71 -18.04 27.55 -0.76
N VAL A 72 -18.64 26.37 -0.61
CA VAL A 72 -18.34 25.19 -1.40
C VAL A 72 -18.66 25.43 -2.87
N LYS A 73 -19.82 26.01 -3.19
CA LYS A 73 -20.17 26.35 -4.56
C LYS A 73 -19.19 27.35 -5.19
N LEU A 74 -18.81 28.39 -4.45
CA LEU A 74 -17.82 29.36 -4.93
C LEU A 74 -16.46 28.72 -5.18
N LEU A 75 -16.05 27.78 -4.32
CA LEU A 75 -14.83 27.02 -4.50
C LEU A 75 -14.90 26.11 -5.73
N ASP A 76 -16.04 25.44 -5.95
CA ASP A 76 -16.26 24.61 -7.14
C ASP A 76 -16.21 25.46 -8.42
N ASP A 77 -16.89 26.61 -8.44
CA ASP A 77 -16.89 27.53 -9.58
C ASP A 77 -15.47 28.05 -9.86
N PHE A 78 -14.68 28.31 -8.81
CA PHE A 78 -13.28 28.68 -8.93
C PHE A 78 -12.43 27.55 -9.51
N VAL A 79 -12.58 26.32 -9.00
CA VAL A 79 -11.83 25.16 -9.48
C VAL A 79 -12.16 24.89 -10.96
N ASP A 80 -13.44 24.90 -11.32
CA ASP A 80 -13.89 24.69 -12.71
C ASP A 80 -13.40 25.79 -13.66
N GLY A 81 -13.24 27.03 -13.17
CA GLY A 81 -12.77 28.15 -13.96
C GLY A 81 -11.24 28.20 -14.12
N VAL A 82 -10.47 27.60 -13.21
CA VAL A 82 -9.01 27.73 -13.14
C VAL A 82 -8.27 26.44 -13.49
N PHE A 83 -8.88 25.28 -13.25
CA PHE A 83 -8.25 23.98 -13.42
C PHE A 83 -8.95 23.16 -14.50
N GLU A 84 -8.15 22.65 -15.43
CA GLU A 84 -8.57 21.68 -16.43
C GLU A 84 -8.14 20.28 -15.97
N PHE A 85 -9.10 19.36 -15.81
CA PHE A 85 -8.81 17.96 -15.53
C PHE A 85 -8.55 17.20 -16.84
N VAL A 86 -7.38 16.55 -16.91
CA VAL A 86 -6.93 15.79 -18.08
C VAL A 86 -6.63 14.35 -17.68
N ASP A 87 -7.07 13.41 -18.50
CA ASP A 87 -6.81 11.98 -18.29
C ASP A 87 -5.34 11.65 -18.46
N GLN A 88 -4.79 10.90 -17.51
CA GLN A 88 -3.47 10.30 -17.66
C GLN A 88 -3.59 8.99 -18.43
N PRO A 89 -2.90 8.84 -19.57
CA PRO A 89 -2.93 7.58 -20.30
C PRO A 89 -2.20 6.50 -19.50
N TYR A 90 -2.80 5.31 -19.44
CA TYR A 90 -2.08 4.13 -18.98
C TYR A 90 -1.05 3.70 -20.03
N LEU A 91 0.20 3.53 -19.60
CA LEU A 91 1.22 2.89 -20.43
C LEU A 91 0.86 1.41 -20.67
N PRO A 92 1.37 0.76 -21.71
CA PRO A 92 1.11 -0.66 -21.95
C PRO A 92 1.41 -1.55 -20.73
N SER A 93 2.52 -1.27 -20.03
CA SER A 93 2.91 -1.95 -18.78
C SER A 93 2.06 -1.59 -17.56
N GLN A 94 1.03 -0.75 -17.74
CA GLN A 94 0.10 -0.32 -16.69
C GLN A 94 -1.36 -0.63 -17.05
N SER A 95 -1.59 -1.31 -18.17
CA SER A 95 -2.93 -1.55 -18.69
C SER A 95 -3.86 -2.18 -17.66
N ASN A 96 -3.35 -3.10 -16.83
CA ASN A 96 -4.14 -3.74 -15.79
C ASN A 96 -4.32 -2.88 -14.50
N PHE A 97 -3.73 -1.68 -14.38
CA PHE A 97 -4.14 -0.71 -13.35
C PHE A 97 -5.42 0.04 -13.73
N ALA A 98 -5.87 -0.06 -14.98
CA ALA A 98 -7.12 0.56 -15.41
C ALA A 98 -8.30 0.09 -14.53
N PRO A 99 -9.26 0.97 -14.23
CA PRO A 99 -10.37 0.64 -13.35
C PRO A 99 -11.29 -0.41 -13.99
N VAL A 100 -12.07 -1.06 -13.14
CA VAL A 100 -13.19 -1.92 -13.53
C VAL A 100 -14.48 -1.40 -12.90
N ASP A 101 -15.59 -1.77 -13.53
CA ASP A 101 -16.92 -1.48 -12.99
C ASP A 101 -17.25 -2.42 -11.82
N GLU A 102 -18.10 -1.95 -10.92
CA GLU A 102 -18.73 -2.83 -9.93
C GLU A 102 -19.60 -3.86 -10.64
N ILE A 103 -19.49 -5.12 -10.23
CA ILE A 103 -20.51 -6.10 -10.56
C ILE A 103 -21.70 -5.94 -9.60
N GLY A 104 -22.88 -6.33 -10.07
CA GLY A 104 -24.11 -6.28 -9.28
C GLY A 104 -24.10 -7.31 -8.15
N GLU A 105 -24.73 -8.45 -8.42
CA GLU A 105 -24.77 -9.59 -7.51
C GLU A 105 -23.49 -10.45 -7.61
N PRO A 106 -23.11 -11.19 -6.55
CA PRO A 106 -22.01 -12.13 -6.62
C PRO A 106 -22.18 -13.13 -7.76
N VAL A 107 -21.11 -13.34 -8.53
CA VAL A 107 -21.12 -14.22 -9.70
C VAL A 107 -20.27 -15.45 -9.42
N HIS A 108 -20.74 -16.62 -9.87
CA HIS A 108 -20.00 -17.87 -9.72
C HIS A 108 -18.65 -17.80 -10.44
N ALA A 109 -17.57 -18.07 -9.71
CA ALA A 109 -16.23 -18.21 -10.26
C ALA A 109 -15.96 -19.67 -10.61
N THR A 110 -15.31 -19.93 -11.74
CA THR A 110 -15.20 -21.28 -12.30
C THR A 110 -13.87 -21.92 -11.93
N LEU A 111 -13.89 -23.06 -11.26
CA LEU A 111 -12.70 -23.89 -11.11
C LEU A 111 -12.31 -24.47 -12.48
N ILE A 112 -11.13 -24.10 -12.99
CA ILE A 112 -10.67 -24.46 -14.34
C ILE A 112 -9.49 -25.41 -14.35
N HIS A 113 -8.82 -25.58 -13.21
CA HIS A 113 -7.70 -26.51 -13.06
C HIS A 113 -7.59 -27.00 -11.63
N GLY A 114 -7.23 -28.28 -11.47
CA GLY A 114 -7.01 -28.92 -10.18
C GLY A 114 -8.28 -29.03 -9.33
N SER A 115 -8.11 -28.97 -8.01
CA SER A 115 -9.18 -29.10 -7.02
C SER A 115 -8.85 -28.27 -5.79
N ILE A 116 -9.82 -27.54 -5.26
CA ILE A 116 -9.63 -26.83 -3.99
C ILE A 116 -9.45 -27.90 -2.88
N PRO A 117 -8.34 -27.86 -2.10
CA PRO A 117 -8.05 -28.89 -1.11
C PRO A 117 -9.15 -29.02 -0.04
N HIS A 118 -9.46 -30.25 0.39
CA HIS A 118 -10.50 -30.53 1.40
C HIS A 118 -10.24 -29.86 2.77
N ASP A 119 -8.98 -29.60 3.07
CA ASP A 119 -8.41 -28.99 4.26
C ASP A 119 -8.12 -27.48 4.07
N PHE A 120 -8.47 -26.92 2.92
CA PHE A 120 -8.63 -25.48 2.75
C PHE A 120 -9.82 -25.02 3.62
N PRO A 121 -9.71 -23.91 4.37
CA PRO A 121 -10.81 -23.41 5.18
C PRO A 121 -11.90 -22.76 4.31
N GLU A 122 -13.12 -22.71 4.84
CA GLU A 122 -14.16 -21.83 4.30
C GLU A 122 -13.90 -20.39 4.73
N GLY A 123 -14.34 -19.43 3.92
CA GLY A 123 -14.06 -18.03 4.19
C GLY A 123 -14.06 -17.16 2.94
N VAL A 124 -13.41 -16.01 3.03
CA VAL A 124 -13.33 -15.04 1.96
C VAL A 124 -11.90 -14.55 1.77
N TYR A 125 -11.43 -14.57 0.53
CA TYR A 125 -10.20 -13.88 0.14
C TYR A 125 -10.55 -12.50 -0.38
N ILE A 126 -10.09 -11.45 0.33
CA ILE A 126 -10.33 -10.06 -0.02
C ILE A 126 -9.02 -9.38 -0.43
N ARG A 127 -9.09 -8.43 -1.38
CA ARG A 127 -7.97 -7.56 -1.72
C ARG A 127 -8.46 -6.16 -2.06
N ASN A 128 -7.78 -5.15 -1.52
CA ASN A 128 -8.03 -3.75 -1.83
C ASN A 128 -7.12 -3.26 -2.97
N GLY A 129 -7.54 -2.24 -3.69
CA GLY A 129 -6.78 -1.56 -4.74
C GLY A 129 -7.36 -0.21 -5.08
N ALA A 130 -6.57 0.64 -5.73
CA ALA A 130 -7.07 1.87 -6.34
C ALA A 130 -7.86 1.54 -7.61
N ASN A 131 -9.00 2.18 -7.78
CA ASN A 131 -9.88 2.00 -8.94
C ASN A 131 -10.51 3.36 -9.26
N PRO A 132 -9.85 4.23 -10.06
CA PRO A 132 -10.34 5.58 -10.32
C PRO A 132 -11.79 5.61 -10.86
N LEU A 133 -12.68 6.30 -10.16
CA LEU A 133 -14.12 6.39 -10.46
C LEU A 133 -14.38 7.04 -11.83
N HIS A 134 -13.51 7.97 -12.23
CA HIS A 134 -13.64 8.73 -13.47
C HIS A 134 -12.76 8.18 -14.60
N GLY A 135 -12.57 6.86 -14.65
CA GLY A 135 -12.01 6.12 -15.80
C GLY A 135 -10.48 6.11 -15.92
N ALA A 136 -9.80 7.12 -15.40
CA ALA A 136 -8.35 7.20 -15.38
C ALA A 136 -7.85 8.08 -14.23
N PRO A 137 -6.58 7.95 -13.80
CA PRO A 137 -5.94 8.92 -12.94
C PRO A 137 -5.96 10.27 -13.65
N LYS A 138 -6.16 11.35 -12.89
CA LYS A 138 -6.31 12.69 -13.46
C LYS A 138 -5.04 13.50 -13.25
N SER A 139 -4.81 14.43 -14.17
CA SER A 139 -3.96 15.59 -13.94
C SER A 139 -4.84 16.83 -13.86
N ALA A 140 -4.45 17.81 -13.05
CA ALA A 140 -5.04 19.14 -13.05
C ALA A 140 -4.04 20.13 -13.62
N VAL A 141 -4.41 20.82 -14.70
CA VAL A 141 -3.60 21.84 -15.36
C VAL A 141 -4.20 23.20 -15.07
N SER A 142 -3.37 24.17 -14.69
CA SER A 142 -3.81 25.52 -14.36
C SER A 142 -2.71 26.55 -14.65
N VAL A 143 -2.99 27.82 -14.34
CA VAL A 143 -1.99 28.90 -14.34
C VAL A 143 -0.83 28.66 -13.36
N PHE A 144 -1.00 27.75 -12.40
CA PHE A 144 0.04 27.37 -11.43
C PHE A 144 0.94 26.23 -11.92
N GLY A 145 0.67 25.68 -13.11
CA GLY A 145 1.34 24.50 -13.66
C GLY A 145 0.44 23.27 -13.62
N LYS A 146 1.06 22.09 -13.67
CA LYS A 146 0.38 20.79 -13.71
C LYS A 146 0.63 20.00 -12.42
N SER A 147 -0.43 19.46 -11.83
CA SER A 147 -0.35 18.39 -10.82
C SER A 147 -1.01 17.12 -11.32
N SER A 148 -0.58 15.96 -10.83
CA SER A 148 -0.97 14.64 -11.32
C SER A 148 -1.16 13.64 -10.20
N HIS A 149 -2.17 12.78 -10.35
CA HIS A 149 -2.32 11.59 -9.52
C HIS A 149 -1.16 10.64 -9.78
N ILE A 150 -0.64 10.01 -8.73
CA ILE A 150 0.23 8.84 -8.86
C ILE A 150 -0.61 7.57 -8.96
N TRP A 151 0.01 6.49 -9.43
CA TRP A 151 -0.68 5.21 -9.70
C TRP A 151 -1.33 4.56 -8.47
N VAL A 152 -1.00 5.00 -7.25
CA VAL A 152 -1.65 4.50 -6.01
C VAL A 152 -2.90 5.29 -5.61
N GLU A 153 -3.15 6.43 -6.26
CA GLU A 153 -4.29 7.29 -5.98
C GLU A 153 -5.52 6.87 -6.79
N GLY A 154 -6.69 7.04 -6.19
CA GLY A 154 -7.98 6.64 -6.74
C GLY A 154 -8.88 6.07 -5.64
N GLU A 155 -10.14 5.85 -5.98
CA GLU A 155 -11.13 5.32 -5.05
C GLU A 155 -10.80 3.87 -4.71
N GLY A 156 -10.98 3.49 -3.44
CA GLY A 156 -10.73 2.11 -3.01
C GLY A 156 -11.80 1.17 -3.57
N MET A 157 -11.39 0.05 -4.15
CA MET A 157 -12.27 -1.05 -4.51
C MET A 157 -11.82 -2.35 -3.84
N ILE A 158 -12.76 -3.04 -3.21
CA ILE A 158 -12.56 -4.36 -2.64
C ILE A 158 -12.99 -5.41 -3.65
N HIS A 159 -12.11 -6.36 -3.91
CA HIS A 159 -12.39 -7.60 -4.63
C HIS A 159 -12.48 -8.73 -3.61
N ALA A 160 -13.52 -9.56 -3.70
CA ALA A 160 -13.77 -10.65 -2.77
C ALA A 160 -14.07 -11.95 -3.53
N LEU A 161 -13.37 -13.03 -3.16
CA LEU A 161 -13.68 -14.39 -3.60
C LEU A 161 -14.09 -15.21 -2.38
N TYR A 162 -15.35 -15.62 -2.35
CA TYR A 162 -15.96 -16.43 -1.30
C TYR A 162 -15.75 -17.91 -1.59
N PHE A 163 -15.44 -18.68 -0.55
CA PHE A 163 -15.21 -20.11 -0.58
C PHE A 163 -16.18 -20.80 0.38
N ASN A 164 -17.14 -21.55 -0.17
CA ASN A 164 -18.11 -22.30 0.62
C ASN A 164 -18.02 -23.78 0.27
N LYS A 165 -17.98 -24.63 1.29
CA LYS A 165 -18.05 -26.07 1.13
C LYS A 165 -19.50 -26.48 0.89
N ASP A 166 -19.69 -27.38 -0.05
CA ASP A 166 -20.97 -28.05 -0.21
C ASP A 166 -21.04 -29.22 0.77
N HIS A 167 -21.70 -28.98 1.91
CA HIS A 167 -21.91 -29.98 2.96
C HIS A 167 -22.83 -31.14 2.54
N SER A 168 -23.44 -31.08 1.35
CA SER A 168 -24.20 -32.21 0.80
C SER A 168 -23.30 -33.25 0.11
N SER A 169 -22.05 -32.89 -0.21
CA SER A 169 -21.06 -33.81 -0.78
C SER A 169 -20.52 -34.76 0.28
N THR A 170 -20.48 -36.06 -0.04
CA THR A 170 -20.02 -37.11 0.88
C THR A 170 -18.51 -37.19 1.05
N ASP A 171 -17.74 -36.56 0.17
CA ASP A 171 -16.27 -36.54 0.19
C ASP A 171 -15.66 -35.21 0.71
N GLY A 172 -16.50 -34.21 1.00
CA GLY A 172 -16.07 -32.89 1.49
C GLY A 172 -15.21 -32.10 0.50
N SER A 173 -15.21 -32.49 -0.78
CA SER A 173 -14.37 -31.92 -1.84
C SER A 173 -15.12 -31.02 -2.81
N SER A 174 -16.45 -30.92 -2.66
CA SER A 174 -17.28 -30.04 -3.48
C SER A 174 -17.27 -28.63 -2.91
N TRP A 175 -16.88 -27.67 -3.75
CA TRP A 175 -16.75 -26.26 -3.41
C TRP A 175 -17.62 -25.41 -4.32
N THR A 176 -18.20 -24.36 -3.77
CA THR A 176 -18.80 -23.27 -4.54
C THR A 176 -18.03 -22.00 -4.28
N THR A 177 -17.66 -21.32 -5.36
CA THR A 177 -16.89 -20.07 -5.28
C THR A 177 -17.63 -18.93 -5.94
N PHE A 178 -17.75 -17.81 -5.23
CA PHE A 178 -18.44 -16.61 -5.72
C PHE A 178 -17.50 -15.42 -5.67
N TYR A 179 -17.49 -14.63 -6.73
CA TYR A 179 -16.71 -13.41 -6.82
C TYR A 179 -17.64 -12.18 -6.74
N ASN A 180 -17.19 -11.14 -6.05
CA ASN A 180 -17.82 -9.81 -6.06
C ASN A 180 -16.77 -8.70 -5.97
N ASN A 181 -17.10 -7.51 -6.46
CA ASN A 181 -16.33 -6.29 -6.24
C ASN A 181 -17.22 -5.09 -5.93
N LYS A 182 -16.77 -4.24 -5.00
CA LYS A 182 -17.48 -3.03 -4.57
C LYS A 182 -16.50 -1.91 -4.25
N TYR A 183 -16.88 -0.68 -4.57
CA TYR A 183 -16.23 0.51 -4.07
C TYR A 183 -16.39 0.62 -2.56
N VAL A 184 -15.31 1.05 -1.91
CA VAL A 184 -15.38 1.48 -0.51
C VAL A 184 -16.14 2.80 -0.48
N THR A 185 -17.22 2.81 0.30
CA THR A 185 -18.13 3.96 0.35
C THR A 185 -17.58 5.06 1.27
N THR A 186 -16.55 5.76 0.81
CA THR A 186 -15.99 6.92 1.51
C THR A 186 -16.82 8.18 1.22
N ASP A 187 -16.67 9.19 2.08
CA ASP A 187 -17.31 10.51 1.86
C ASP A 187 -16.84 11.14 0.53
N THR A 188 -15.56 10.97 0.18
CA THR A 188 -14.98 11.45 -1.09
C THR A 188 -15.60 10.73 -2.28
N PHE A 189 -15.74 9.40 -2.23
CA PHE A 189 -16.38 8.61 -3.28
C PHE A 189 -17.83 9.03 -3.50
N GLN A 190 -18.60 9.18 -2.42
CA GLN A 190 -20.01 9.58 -2.52
C GLN A 190 -20.17 10.97 -3.13
N LEU A 191 -19.29 11.90 -2.75
CA LEU A 191 -19.28 13.26 -3.28
C LEU A 191 -18.97 13.29 -4.78
N GLU A 192 -17.89 12.64 -5.21
CA GLU A 192 -17.50 12.60 -6.62
C GLU A 192 -18.53 11.85 -7.47
N LYS A 193 -19.13 10.78 -6.93
CA LYS A 193 -20.24 10.07 -7.57
C LYS A 193 -21.48 10.95 -7.73
N GLN A 194 -21.83 11.74 -6.71
CA GLN A 194 -22.96 12.67 -6.78
C GLN A 194 -22.71 13.79 -7.80
N ARG A 195 -21.49 14.32 -7.83
CA ARG A 195 -21.10 15.44 -8.70
C ARG A 195 -20.74 15.01 -10.13
N LYS A 196 -20.51 13.72 -10.35
CA LYS A 196 -20.14 13.11 -11.64
C LYS A 196 -18.87 13.71 -12.26
N LYS A 197 -17.97 14.23 -11.43
CA LYS A 197 -16.67 14.78 -11.82
C LYS A 197 -15.68 14.67 -10.66
N PRO A 198 -14.36 14.67 -10.94
CA PRO A 198 -13.34 14.85 -9.93
C PRO A 198 -13.58 16.15 -9.16
N VAL A 199 -13.44 16.09 -7.84
CA VAL A 199 -13.57 17.24 -6.93
C VAL A 199 -12.24 17.55 -6.28
N PHE A 200 -11.45 16.53 -5.97
CA PHE A 200 -10.16 16.69 -5.32
C PHE A 200 -9.06 16.89 -6.36
N LEU A 201 -8.24 17.91 -6.15
CA LEU A 201 -7.11 18.18 -7.03
C LEU A 201 -5.95 17.24 -6.69
N PRO A 202 -5.22 16.70 -7.69
CA PRO A 202 -4.02 15.94 -7.42
C PRO A 202 -2.99 16.80 -6.68
N ALA A 203 -2.48 16.32 -5.55
CA ALA A 203 -1.56 17.08 -4.70
C ALA A 203 -0.25 16.32 -4.41
N THR A 204 0.01 15.22 -5.12
CA THR A 204 1.14 14.32 -4.81
C THR A 204 2.35 14.56 -5.72
N GLU A 205 2.15 14.61 -7.04
CA GLU A 205 3.20 14.84 -8.04
C GLU A 205 2.86 16.04 -8.93
N GLY A 206 3.86 16.79 -9.38
CA GLY A 206 3.67 17.89 -10.33
C GLY A 206 4.59 19.09 -10.12
N ASP A 207 4.27 20.17 -10.83
CA ASP A 207 4.88 21.47 -10.66
C ASP A 207 4.60 21.97 -9.24
N PRO A 208 5.63 22.43 -8.50
CA PRO A 208 5.42 22.75 -7.09
C PRO A 208 4.35 23.79 -6.76
N PRO A 209 4.18 24.88 -7.53
CA PRO A 209 3.08 25.82 -7.28
C PRO A 209 1.70 25.17 -7.49
N ALA A 210 1.55 24.28 -8.49
CA ALA A 210 0.31 23.55 -8.73
C ALA A 210 0.01 22.57 -7.58
N VAL A 211 1.00 21.82 -7.12
CA VAL A 211 0.88 20.89 -5.98
C VAL A 211 0.49 21.63 -4.70
N LEU A 212 1.13 22.77 -4.43
CA LEU A 212 0.80 23.62 -3.27
C LEU A 212 -0.64 24.15 -3.35
N SER A 213 -1.03 24.69 -4.51
CA SER A 213 -2.39 25.19 -4.74
C SER A 213 -3.43 24.08 -4.56
N ALA A 214 -3.19 22.89 -5.14
CA ALA A 214 -4.06 21.73 -4.98
C ALA A 214 -4.21 21.32 -3.51
N PHE A 215 -3.10 21.27 -2.76
CA PHE A 215 -3.13 20.95 -1.34
C PHE A 215 -3.97 21.94 -0.53
N LEU A 216 -3.78 23.25 -0.74
CA LEU A 216 -4.51 24.29 -0.01
C LEU A 216 -6.01 24.29 -0.34
N LEU A 217 -6.38 24.02 -1.60
CA LEU A 217 -7.78 23.93 -2.03
C LEU A 217 -8.45 22.68 -1.44
N ASN A 218 -7.77 21.53 -1.47
CA ASN A 218 -8.27 20.30 -0.82
C ASN A 218 -8.41 20.47 0.69
N LEU A 219 -7.47 21.14 1.36
CA LEU A 219 -7.56 21.46 2.78
C LEU A 219 -8.75 22.40 3.09
N THR A 220 -9.04 23.33 2.18
CA THR A 220 -10.21 24.22 2.33
C THR A 220 -11.52 23.44 2.23
N LEU A 221 -11.61 22.46 1.31
CA LEU A 221 -12.75 21.53 1.26
C LEU A 221 -12.89 20.76 2.58
N GLU A 222 -11.79 20.22 3.11
CA GLU A 222 -11.78 19.49 4.39
C GLU A 222 -12.33 20.36 5.53
N ILE A 223 -11.80 21.59 5.67
CA ILE A 223 -12.23 22.54 6.70
C ILE A 223 -13.72 22.89 6.58
N LEU A 224 -14.25 22.97 5.36
CA LEU A 224 -15.68 23.21 5.10
C LEU A 224 -16.57 21.98 5.38
N GLY A 225 -15.97 20.86 5.79
CA GLY A 225 -16.65 19.61 6.11
C GLY A 225 -16.85 18.71 4.89
N ILE A 226 -16.01 18.85 3.87
CA ILE A 226 -16.06 18.07 2.62
C ILE A 226 -14.75 17.33 2.41
N GLY A 227 -14.78 15.99 2.49
CA GLY A 227 -13.66 15.13 2.10
C GLY A 227 -12.95 14.42 3.25
N MET A 228 -11.84 13.76 2.93
CA MET A 228 -11.07 13.00 3.91
C MET A 228 -10.33 13.92 4.88
N ARG A 229 -10.33 13.53 6.15
CA ARG A 229 -9.50 14.15 7.17
C ARG A 229 -8.03 13.79 6.95
N LEU A 230 -7.18 14.75 6.61
CA LEU A 230 -5.73 14.52 6.53
C LEU A 230 -5.21 14.23 7.95
N GLN A 231 -5.04 12.94 8.29
CA GLN A 231 -4.64 12.52 9.65
C GLN A 231 -3.18 12.85 10.02
N ASN A 232 -2.43 13.62 9.22
CA ASN A 232 -1.02 13.89 9.51
C ASN A 232 -0.63 15.38 9.39
N PRO A 233 -0.50 16.12 10.51
CA PRO A 233 -0.13 17.53 10.53
C PRO A 233 1.36 17.80 10.22
N GLY A 234 2.18 16.76 9.99
CA GLY A 234 3.59 16.91 9.61
C GLY A 234 3.82 17.55 8.22
N ILE A 235 2.77 17.71 7.42
CA ILE A 235 2.82 18.17 6.02
C ILE A 235 3.07 19.68 5.90
N VAL A 236 2.80 20.47 6.95
CA VAL A 236 2.81 21.94 6.88
C VAL A 236 4.22 22.54 6.85
N HIS A 237 5.27 21.83 7.29
CA HIS A 237 6.64 22.34 7.14
C HIS A 237 7.19 22.17 5.70
N SER A 238 6.63 21.26 4.89
CA SER A 238 7.08 21.07 3.49
C SER A 238 6.65 22.20 2.54
N LEU A 239 5.86 23.16 3.03
CA LEU A 239 5.35 24.30 2.25
C LEU A 239 6.46 25.23 1.73
N VAL A 240 7.69 25.16 2.27
CA VAL A 240 8.84 25.96 1.80
C VAL A 240 9.74 25.17 0.82
N THR A 241 9.65 23.83 0.81
CA THR A 241 10.51 22.95 -0.01
C THR A 241 9.79 22.26 -1.17
N LEU A 242 8.52 22.61 -1.44
CA LEU A 242 7.90 22.42 -2.75
C LEU A 242 7.76 20.95 -3.21
N ARG A 243 7.73 19.97 -2.29
CA ARG A 243 7.49 18.53 -2.54
C ARG A 243 6.77 17.87 -1.36
N LEU A 244 5.66 17.14 -1.58
CA LEU A 244 4.90 16.53 -0.48
C LEU A 244 5.67 15.37 0.19
N ILE A 245 6.41 14.58 -0.60
CA ILE A 245 7.28 13.49 -0.14
C ILE A 245 8.65 13.64 -0.80
N ARG A 246 9.73 13.57 0.00
CA ARG A 246 11.12 13.61 -0.49
C ARG A 246 11.93 12.51 0.18
N TYR A 247 12.67 11.76 -0.61
CA TYR A 247 13.68 10.83 -0.10
C TYR A 247 15.01 11.57 0.13
N GLU A 248 15.53 11.53 1.35
CA GLU A 248 16.81 12.14 1.72
C GLU A 248 17.87 11.08 1.93
N LYS A 249 18.56 10.73 0.84
CA LYS A 249 19.53 9.63 0.77
C LYS A 249 20.68 9.73 1.78
N ASP A 250 21.11 10.94 2.09
CA ASP A 250 22.29 11.18 2.94
C ASP A 250 21.93 11.33 4.43
N LYS A 251 20.64 11.22 4.80
CA LYS A 251 20.22 11.25 6.20
C LYS A 251 20.18 9.85 6.80
N TYR A 252 20.51 9.77 8.08
CA TYR A 252 20.46 8.52 8.84
C TYR A 252 19.03 8.00 8.95
N ALA A 253 18.88 6.68 8.93
CA ALA A 253 17.63 6.00 9.24
C ALA A 253 17.67 5.53 10.71
N ARG A 254 16.51 5.30 11.31
CA ARG A 254 16.41 4.82 12.69
C ARG A 254 15.26 3.84 12.87
N ILE A 255 15.45 2.88 13.76
CA ILE A 255 14.41 1.97 14.24
C ILE A 255 14.11 2.34 15.69
N GLY A 256 12.83 2.51 16.01
CA GLY A 256 12.36 2.73 17.37
C GLY A 256 11.79 1.44 17.94
N VAL A 257 12.24 1.04 19.13
CA VAL A 257 11.68 -0.08 19.89
C VAL A 257 11.00 0.49 21.12
N MET A 258 9.69 0.26 21.23
CA MET A 258 8.88 0.71 22.35
C MET A 258 8.21 -0.49 23.01
N PRO A 259 8.28 -0.64 24.35
CA PRO A 259 7.49 -1.62 25.06
C PRO A 259 5.99 -1.47 24.72
N ARG A 260 5.29 -2.58 24.51
CA ARG A 260 3.87 -2.57 24.08
C ARG A 260 2.95 -1.79 25.04
N TYR A 261 3.32 -1.73 26.32
CA TYR A 261 2.59 -1.02 27.37
C TYR A 261 3.36 0.19 27.91
N GLY A 262 4.39 0.63 27.18
CA GLY A 262 5.16 1.83 27.50
C GLY A 262 4.54 3.08 26.89
N ASP A 263 5.22 4.20 27.09
CA ASP A 263 4.92 5.49 26.49
C ASP A 263 6.09 6.00 25.63
N VAL A 264 5.95 7.21 25.10
CA VAL A 264 6.99 7.83 24.24
C VAL A 264 8.34 7.99 24.96
N ASP A 265 8.34 8.12 26.29
CA ASP A 265 9.56 8.28 27.08
C ASP A 265 10.30 6.94 27.25
N SER A 266 9.60 5.82 27.08
CA SER A 266 10.16 4.47 27.07
C SER A 266 10.75 4.02 25.72
N MET A 267 10.68 4.86 24.68
CA MET A 267 11.17 4.55 23.34
C MET A 267 12.71 4.48 23.29
N LEU A 268 13.24 3.36 22.81
CA LEU A 268 14.66 3.19 22.48
C LEU A 268 14.88 3.39 20.99
N TRP A 269 15.82 4.26 20.61
CA TRP A 269 16.15 4.55 19.21
C TRP A 269 17.50 3.96 18.83
N PHE A 270 17.49 3.21 17.72
CA PHE A 270 18.68 2.60 17.13
C PHE A 270 18.94 3.23 15.76
N GLU A 271 20.16 3.68 15.52
CA GLU A 271 20.57 4.16 14.20
C GLU A 271 20.83 2.98 13.26
N VAL A 272 20.31 3.07 12.03
CA VAL A 272 20.54 2.07 10.99
C VAL A 272 21.05 2.74 9.72
N LYS A 273 21.71 1.94 8.87
CA LYS A 273 22.22 2.44 7.58
C LYS A 273 21.07 3.04 6.78
N PRO A 274 21.28 4.19 6.09
CA PRO A 274 20.27 4.78 5.24
C PRO A 274 19.75 3.78 4.21
N CYS A 275 18.45 3.48 4.28
CA CYS A 275 17.74 2.62 3.34
C CYS A 275 16.28 3.06 3.24
N CYS A 276 15.62 2.71 2.15
CA CYS A 276 14.17 2.85 2.02
C CYS A 276 13.54 1.48 2.30
N ALA A 277 12.93 1.31 3.47
CA ALA A 277 12.14 0.12 3.82
C ALA A 277 10.66 0.39 3.54
N PHE A 278 9.95 -0.54 2.89
CA PHE A 278 8.51 -0.41 2.62
C PHE A 278 7.69 -1.39 3.44
N HIS A 279 7.84 -2.67 3.13
CA HIS A 279 7.10 -3.74 3.74
C HIS A 279 7.99 -4.41 4.76
N ILE A 280 7.53 -4.35 6.00
CA ILE A 280 8.02 -5.20 7.07
C ILE A 280 7.26 -6.52 6.93
N ILE A 281 8.01 -7.61 6.86
CA ILE A 281 7.49 -8.96 6.70
C ILE A 281 7.11 -9.51 8.08
N ASN A 282 8.03 -9.39 9.04
CA ASN A 282 7.80 -9.79 10.42
C ASN A 282 8.79 -9.08 11.37
N CYS A 283 8.48 -9.09 12.66
CA CYS A 283 9.34 -8.61 13.73
C CYS A 283 9.17 -9.53 14.94
N TYR A 284 10.29 -9.96 15.56
CA TYR A 284 10.26 -10.81 16.74
C TYR A 284 11.43 -10.50 17.68
N GLU A 285 11.30 -10.95 18.93
CA GLU A 285 12.34 -10.86 19.95
C GLU A 285 13.12 -12.19 19.97
N GLU A 286 14.44 -12.12 19.98
CA GLU A 286 15.34 -13.26 20.17
C GLU A 286 16.36 -12.87 21.24
N ASP A 287 16.23 -13.46 22.42
CA ASP A 287 16.98 -13.09 23.64
C ASP A 287 16.88 -11.60 23.99
N ASP A 288 17.98 -10.86 23.87
CA ASP A 288 18.07 -9.41 24.12
C ASP A 288 18.05 -8.58 22.83
N GLU A 289 17.70 -9.21 21.70
CA GLU A 289 17.62 -8.58 20.38
C GLU A 289 16.18 -8.46 19.88
N VAL A 290 15.93 -7.40 19.09
CA VAL A 290 14.74 -7.30 18.24
C VAL A 290 15.18 -7.50 16.79
N VAL A 291 14.64 -8.53 16.15
CA VAL A 291 14.92 -8.88 14.76
C VAL A 291 13.80 -8.36 13.86
N VAL A 292 14.14 -7.43 12.96
CA VAL A 292 13.19 -6.88 11.98
C VAL A 292 13.52 -7.45 10.60
N MET A 293 12.56 -8.15 10.00
CA MET A 293 12.65 -8.64 8.62
C MET A 293 11.86 -7.73 7.70
N ALA A 294 12.55 -7.06 6.78
CA ALA A 294 11.93 -6.12 5.86
C ALA A 294 12.54 -6.17 4.46
N CYS A 295 11.75 -5.70 3.50
CA CYS A 295 12.16 -5.43 2.15
C CYS A 295 12.82 -4.03 2.08
N ILE A 296 14.11 -3.98 1.75
CA ILE A 296 14.88 -2.73 1.72
C ILE A 296 15.41 -2.37 0.33
N ALA A 297 15.38 -1.09 0.01
CA ALA A 297 16.00 -0.53 -1.18
C ALA A 297 17.10 0.46 -0.81
N LYS A 298 18.08 0.58 -1.70
CA LYS A 298 19.16 1.58 -1.61
C LYS A 298 18.72 2.98 -2.04
N ASP A 299 17.52 3.11 -2.59
CA ASP A 299 16.97 4.35 -3.13
C ASP A 299 15.45 4.39 -2.94
N SER A 300 14.80 5.51 -3.27
CA SER A 300 13.35 5.65 -3.16
C SER A 300 12.61 4.64 -4.02
N ILE A 301 11.63 4.00 -3.41
CA ILE A 301 10.77 2.97 -4.02
C ILE A 301 9.39 3.49 -4.35
N ILE A 302 8.95 4.48 -3.59
CA ILE A 302 7.81 5.30 -3.95
C ILE A 302 8.34 6.23 -5.04
N PRO A 303 7.75 6.22 -6.24
CA PRO A 303 8.16 7.13 -7.29
C PRO A 303 8.01 8.55 -6.76
N GLY A 304 9.15 9.21 -6.57
CA GLY A 304 9.20 10.64 -6.39
C GLY A 304 9.13 11.35 -7.75
N PRO A 305 9.08 12.69 -7.74
CA PRO A 305 9.07 13.52 -8.96
C PRO A 305 10.39 13.46 -9.76
N ASP A 306 11.41 12.73 -9.29
CA ASP A 306 12.68 12.63 -10.00
C ASP A 306 12.51 11.77 -11.28
N LEU A 307 12.74 12.39 -12.43
CA LEU A 307 12.59 11.86 -13.81
C LEU A 307 13.62 10.76 -14.17
N GLY A 308 14.29 10.17 -13.19
CA GLY A 308 15.42 9.30 -13.40
C GLY A 308 15.06 7.81 -13.33
N LYS A 309 14.89 7.20 -14.51
CA LYS A 309 14.65 5.77 -14.81
C LYS A 309 13.18 5.44 -15.06
N ASP A 310 12.97 4.49 -15.97
CA ASP A 310 11.69 3.87 -16.31
C ASP A 310 10.96 3.43 -15.03
N LYS A 311 10.12 4.35 -14.51
CA LYS A 311 9.46 4.28 -13.18
C LYS A 311 8.58 3.04 -13.04
N PHE A 312 8.14 2.47 -14.17
CA PHE A 312 7.25 1.31 -14.27
C PHE A 312 7.99 0.04 -14.69
N GLY A 313 9.12 0.18 -15.38
CA GLY A 313 10.10 -0.89 -15.59
C GLY A 313 10.58 -1.54 -14.28
N TRP A 314 10.50 -0.83 -13.16
CA TRP A 314 10.95 -1.33 -11.84
C TRP A 314 9.97 -2.33 -11.21
N PHE A 315 8.67 -2.02 -11.22
CA PHE A 315 7.61 -2.92 -10.77
C PHE A 315 7.46 -4.14 -11.69
N SER A 316 7.66 -3.96 -12.99
CA SER A 316 7.58 -5.05 -13.98
C SER A 316 8.85 -5.91 -14.07
N ARG A 317 10.01 -5.46 -13.58
CA ARG A 317 11.31 -6.17 -13.72
C ARG A 317 12.07 -6.35 -12.40
N GLY A 318 11.34 -6.61 -11.33
CA GLY A 318 11.87 -6.88 -9.99
C GLY A 318 12.59 -8.24 -9.84
N PHE A 319 13.42 -8.65 -10.80
CA PHE A 319 14.48 -9.66 -10.60
C PHE A 319 15.51 -9.55 -11.74
N LYS A 320 16.64 -8.90 -11.48
CA LYS A 320 17.90 -9.38 -12.05
C LYS A 320 18.47 -10.34 -11.00
N LYS A 321 18.76 -11.58 -11.40
CA LYS A 321 19.47 -12.60 -10.59
C LYS A 321 20.71 -11.96 -9.97
N GLY A 322 20.59 -11.49 -8.73
CA GLY A 322 21.72 -11.06 -7.91
C GLY A 322 22.36 -12.28 -7.27
N ILE A 323 22.78 -13.24 -8.10
CA ILE A 323 23.78 -14.20 -7.63
C ILE A 323 25.08 -13.41 -7.63
N ASN A 324 25.58 -13.09 -6.44
CA ASN A 324 26.97 -12.67 -6.27
C ASN A 324 27.85 -13.72 -6.99
N GLN A 325 28.38 -13.38 -8.16
CA GLN A 325 29.33 -14.24 -8.87
C GLN A 325 30.70 -14.29 -8.19
N ASN A 326 30.90 -13.53 -7.10
CA ASN A 326 32.13 -13.54 -6.33
C ASN A 326 31.78 -13.88 -4.88
N GLY A 327 32.02 -15.13 -4.50
CA GLY A 327 31.68 -15.72 -3.21
C GLY A 327 32.49 -15.17 -2.04
N GLU A 328 32.28 -13.89 -1.70
CA GLU A 328 32.80 -13.29 -0.48
C GLU A 328 31.66 -12.65 0.31
N GLY A 329 31.37 -13.23 1.48
CA GLY A 329 30.47 -12.66 2.49
C GLY A 329 28.99 -13.10 2.45
N ALA A 330 28.65 -14.21 1.80
CA ALA A 330 27.29 -14.75 1.87
C ALA A 330 27.06 -15.43 3.22
N GLU A 331 26.55 -14.69 4.21
CA GLU A 331 25.84 -15.30 5.33
C GLU A 331 24.78 -16.24 4.79
N GLU A 332 24.62 -17.38 5.45
CA GLU A 332 23.84 -18.56 5.07
C GLU A 332 22.40 -18.17 4.64
N TYR A 333 22.20 -17.87 3.36
CA TYR A 333 20.88 -17.54 2.85
C TYR A 333 19.96 -18.74 3.07
N ARG A 334 18.89 -18.54 3.86
CA ARG A 334 17.76 -19.45 3.97
C ARG A 334 17.38 -19.94 2.58
N LYS A 335 17.09 -21.25 2.43
CA LYS A 335 16.66 -21.85 1.16
C LYS A 335 15.49 -21.04 0.57
N ILE A 336 15.66 -20.53 -0.65
CA ILE A 336 14.62 -19.80 -1.38
C ILE A 336 14.09 -20.69 -2.50
N GLU A 337 12.77 -20.80 -2.57
CA GLU A 337 12.05 -21.50 -3.63
C GLU A 337 11.09 -20.53 -4.33
N TYR A 338 10.71 -20.84 -5.57
CA TYR A 338 9.96 -19.93 -6.44
C TYR A 338 8.79 -20.64 -7.10
N HIS A 339 7.60 -20.04 -7.00
CA HIS A 339 6.48 -20.38 -7.88
C HIS A 339 6.54 -19.52 -9.14
N MET A 340 6.88 -20.12 -10.27
CA MET A 340 6.97 -19.38 -11.54
C MET A 340 5.58 -19.29 -12.18
N LEU A 341 5.06 -18.06 -12.31
CA LEU A 341 3.86 -17.81 -13.12
C LEU A 341 4.19 -17.97 -14.62
N PRO A 342 3.18 -18.29 -15.46
CA PRO A 342 3.35 -18.29 -16.91
C PRO A 342 3.85 -16.95 -17.45
N GLU A 343 4.30 -16.94 -18.71
CA GLU A 343 4.71 -15.70 -19.38
C GLU A 343 3.55 -14.67 -19.40
N ASN A 344 3.90 -13.38 -19.31
CA ASN A 344 2.97 -12.25 -19.23
C ASN A 344 1.84 -12.42 -18.20
N THR A 345 2.10 -13.17 -17.14
CA THR A 345 1.15 -13.46 -16.09
C THR A 345 1.71 -12.97 -14.75
N PHE A 346 0.96 -12.09 -14.09
CA PHE A 346 1.43 -11.34 -12.93
C PHE A 346 0.46 -11.44 -11.76
N CYS A 347 0.97 -11.27 -10.54
CA CYS A 347 0.17 -11.24 -9.33
C CYS A 347 0.47 -9.98 -8.50
N THR A 348 -0.44 -9.63 -7.60
CA THR A 348 -0.27 -8.51 -6.66
C THR A 348 -0.45 -8.99 -5.23
N GLY A 349 0.63 -9.50 -4.66
CA GLY A 349 0.61 -10.09 -3.33
C GLY A 349 -0.16 -11.41 -3.29
N ALA A 350 -0.07 -12.05 -2.15
CA ALA A 350 -0.55 -13.40 -1.85
C ALA A 350 -0.75 -13.48 -0.34
N SER A 351 -1.75 -14.21 0.10
CA SER A 351 -2.01 -14.44 1.52
C SER A 351 -1.70 -15.87 1.88
N PHE A 352 -1.10 -16.07 3.05
CA PHE A 352 -1.04 -17.40 3.67
C PHE A 352 -2.40 -17.74 4.26
N VAL A 353 -2.83 -18.98 4.05
CA VAL A 353 -4.06 -19.55 4.57
C VAL A 353 -3.68 -20.82 5.32
N ALA A 354 -3.77 -20.78 6.64
CA ALA A 354 -3.48 -21.95 7.46
C ALA A 354 -4.44 -23.08 7.08
N LYS A 355 -3.88 -24.28 6.92
CA LYS A 355 -4.65 -25.50 6.70
C LYS A 355 -5.52 -25.81 7.93
N GLN A 356 -6.70 -26.38 7.74
CA GLN A 356 -7.48 -26.91 8.86
C GLN A 356 -6.72 -28.04 9.56
N GLY A 357 -6.42 -27.85 10.86
CA GLY A 357 -5.60 -28.78 11.63
C GLY A 357 -4.10 -28.72 11.30
N ALA A 358 -3.60 -27.56 10.84
CA ALA A 358 -2.17 -27.30 10.65
C ALA A 358 -1.36 -27.69 11.89
N ALA A 359 -0.27 -28.44 11.69
CA ALA A 359 0.64 -28.86 12.74
C ALA A 359 1.89 -27.97 12.79
N ASP A 360 2.38 -27.57 11.61
CA ASP A 360 3.56 -26.73 11.43
C ASP A 360 3.19 -25.30 11.00
N GLU A 361 4.12 -24.35 11.18
CA GLU A 361 3.96 -22.93 10.79
C GLU A 361 3.63 -22.75 9.29
N ASP A 362 4.21 -23.60 8.44
CA ASP A 362 4.07 -23.59 6.99
C ASP A 362 3.04 -24.61 6.48
N ASP A 363 2.28 -25.26 7.36
CA ASP A 363 1.14 -26.12 6.98
C ASP A 363 -0.03 -25.25 6.49
N GLY A 364 -0.02 -24.94 5.21
CA GLY A 364 -1.07 -24.14 4.62
C GLY A 364 -0.97 -23.96 3.13
N TRP A 365 -1.69 -22.95 2.69
CA TRP A 365 -1.89 -22.63 1.29
C TRP A 365 -1.49 -21.17 1.06
N LEU A 366 -0.98 -20.91 -0.13
CA LEU A 366 -0.85 -19.55 -0.64
C LEU A 366 -1.99 -19.27 -1.61
N ILE A 367 -2.71 -18.19 -1.39
CA ILE A 367 -3.77 -17.71 -2.28
C ILE A 367 -3.40 -16.36 -2.89
N THR A 368 -3.57 -16.20 -4.20
CA THR A 368 -3.21 -14.97 -4.91
C THR A 368 -4.13 -14.68 -6.09
N PHE A 369 -4.41 -13.39 -6.34
CA PHE A 369 -5.00 -12.93 -7.60
C PHE A 369 -3.91 -12.92 -8.68
N VAL A 370 -4.23 -13.44 -9.85
CA VAL A 370 -3.33 -13.57 -10.98
C VAL A 370 -4.01 -12.97 -12.22
N HIS A 371 -3.26 -12.23 -13.02
CA HIS A 371 -3.73 -11.61 -14.24
C HIS A 371 -2.81 -11.97 -15.41
N ASN A 372 -3.38 -12.48 -16.50
CA ASN A 372 -2.66 -12.72 -17.74
C ASN A 372 -2.89 -11.54 -18.69
N GLU A 373 -1.82 -10.81 -19.02
CA GLU A 373 -1.87 -9.62 -19.87
C GLU A 373 -2.06 -9.94 -21.36
N ASP A 374 -1.78 -11.18 -21.81
CA ASP A 374 -1.96 -11.57 -23.22
C ASP A 374 -3.45 -11.74 -23.58
N ASN A 375 -4.23 -12.31 -22.67
CA ASN A 375 -5.64 -12.64 -22.90
C ASN A 375 -6.62 -11.86 -22.00
N ASN A 376 -6.09 -10.99 -21.14
CA ASN A 376 -6.84 -10.14 -20.22
C ASN A 376 -7.72 -10.92 -19.22
N VAL A 377 -7.37 -12.17 -18.91
CA VAL A 377 -8.10 -13.04 -17.96
C VAL A 377 -7.50 -12.89 -16.56
N SER A 378 -8.37 -12.89 -15.56
CA SER A 378 -7.96 -12.91 -14.15
C SER A 378 -8.41 -14.21 -13.47
N GLU A 379 -7.53 -14.73 -12.63
CA GLU A 379 -7.66 -16.01 -11.96
C GLU A 379 -7.26 -15.87 -10.48
N VAL A 380 -7.63 -16.83 -9.65
CA VAL A 380 -7.07 -17.01 -8.31
C VAL A 380 -6.34 -18.34 -8.24
N TYR A 381 -5.09 -18.31 -7.80
CA TYR A 381 -4.26 -19.51 -7.66
C TYR A 381 -4.20 -19.90 -6.19
N ILE A 382 -4.30 -21.20 -5.94
CA ILE A 382 -4.02 -21.82 -4.64
C ILE A 382 -2.77 -22.69 -4.82
N VAL A 383 -1.74 -22.45 -4.02
CA VAL A 383 -0.46 -23.17 -4.07
C VAL A 383 -0.18 -23.78 -2.70
N ASP A 384 0.35 -25.00 -2.67
CA ASP A 384 0.80 -25.66 -1.43
C ASP A 384 2.02 -24.92 -0.88
N ALA A 385 1.93 -24.40 0.34
CA ALA A 385 3.00 -23.59 0.94
C ALA A 385 4.31 -24.39 1.14
N LYS A 386 4.21 -25.70 1.39
CA LYS A 386 5.36 -26.60 1.53
C LYS A 386 5.94 -27.06 0.19
N LYS A 387 5.22 -26.81 -0.92
CA LYS A 387 5.63 -27.18 -2.28
C LYS A 387 5.52 -25.99 -3.23
N ILE A 388 6.05 -24.84 -2.83
CA ILE A 388 5.90 -23.59 -3.60
C ILE A 388 6.38 -23.71 -5.05
N SER A 389 7.40 -24.54 -5.31
CA SER A 389 7.93 -24.79 -6.66
C SER A 389 7.02 -25.65 -7.55
N SER A 390 5.95 -26.24 -7.02
CA SER A 390 4.98 -27.04 -7.79
C SER A 390 3.96 -26.16 -8.52
N GLU A 391 3.18 -26.76 -9.42
CA GLU A 391 2.02 -26.09 -9.98
C GLU A 391 0.97 -25.76 -8.90
N ALA A 392 0.10 -24.80 -9.21
CA ALA A 392 -1.02 -24.45 -8.35
C ALA A 392 -1.99 -25.63 -8.25
N VAL A 393 -2.37 -26.01 -7.02
CA VAL A 393 -3.30 -27.10 -6.75
C VAL A 393 -4.72 -26.79 -7.20
N ALA A 394 -5.07 -25.50 -7.30
CA ALA A 394 -6.30 -25.04 -7.91
C ALA A 394 -6.09 -23.71 -8.65
N LYS A 395 -6.75 -23.56 -9.80
CA LYS A 395 -6.89 -22.27 -10.50
C LYS A 395 -8.36 -21.97 -10.73
N ILE A 396 -8.81 -20.81 -10.27
CA ILE A 396 -10.21 -20.38 -10.31
C ILE A 396 -10.31 -19.18 -11.23
N ARG A 397 -11.01 -19.32 -12.35
CA ARG A 397 -11.25 -18.23 -13.30
C ARG A 397 -12.31 -17.28 -12.77
N LEU A 398 -12.00 -15.99 -12.80
CA LEU A 398 -12.90 -14.94 -12.38
C LEU A 398 -13.78 -14.46 -13.54
N PRO A 399 -15.00 -13.97 -13.24
CA PRO A 399 -15.97 -13.57 -14.26
C PRO A 399 -15.61 -12.26 -14.97
N CYS A 400 -14.73 -11.46 -14.38
CA CYS A 400 -14.22 -10.23 -14.96
C CYS A 400 -12.74 -10.04 -14.62
N ARG A 401 -12.12 -9.06 -15.27
CA ARG A 401 -10.75 -8.63 -14.98
C ARG A 401 -10.66 -8.11 -13.55
N VAL A 402 -9.58 -8.46 -12.86
CA VAL A 402 -9.23 -7.89 -11.55
C VAL A 402 -7.97 -7.05 -11.74
N PRO A 403 -8.05 -5.72 -11.56
CA PRO A 403 -6.89 -4.83 -11.68
C PRO A 403 -5.75 -5.21 -10.75
N TYR A 404 -4.58 -4.61 -10.95
CA TYR A 404 -3.54 -4.64 -9.94
C TYR A 404 -3.99 -3.92 -8.66
N GLY A 405 -3.69 -4.51 -7.50
CA GLY A 405 -4.10 -3.99 -6.19
C GLY A 405 -2.95 -3.95 -5.20
N PHE A 406 -3.31 -3.68 -3.94
CA PHE A 406 -2.38 -3.57 -2.82
C PHE A 406 -2.43 -4.85 -1.98
N HIS A 407 -2.83 -4.72 -0.73
CA HIS A 407 -2.88 -5.78 0.25
C HIS A 407 -4.16 -6.59 0.14
N GLY A 408 -4.00 -7.90 0.32
CA GLY A 408 -5.09 -8.83 0.50
C GLY A 408 -4.97 -9.56 1.83
N ALA A 409 -6.08 -10.15 2.25
CA ALA A 409 -6.17 -10.99 3.42
C ALA A 409 -7.18 -12.10 3.17
N TYR A 410 -6.93 -13.26 3.76
CA TYR A 410 -7.91 -14.32 3.84
C TYR A 410 -8.58 -14.27 5.22
N MET A 411 -9.91 -14.27 5.23
CA MET A 411 -10.71 -14.28 6.44
C MET A 411 -11.46 -15.61 6.52
N PRO A 412 -11.09 -16.52 7.44
CA PRO A 412 -11.85 -17.73 7.70
C PRO A 412 -13.29 -17.41 8.13
N ALA A 413 -14.23 -18.29 7.81
CA ALA A 413 -15.64 -18.14 8.20
C ALA A 413 -15.89 -18.32 9.71
N SER A 414 -14.96 -18.94 10.44
CA SER A 414 -15.05 -19.31 11.86
C SER A 414 -14.00 -18.63 12.72
#